data_AF-A0A0T7GA32-F1
#
_entry.id   AF-A0A0T7GA32-F1
#
_cell.length_a   1.000
_cell.length_b   1.000
_cell.length_c   1.000
_cell.angle_alpha   90.00
_cell.angle_beta   90.00
_cell.angle_gamma   90.00
#
_symmetry.space_group_name_H-M   'P 1'
#
loop_
_entity.id
_entity.type
_entity.pdbx_description
1 polymer ?
#
loop_
_entity_poly.entity_id
_entity_poly.type
_entity_poly.pdbx_seq_one_letter_code
_entity_poly.pdbx_strand_id
1 'polypeptide(L)'
;MPSYHEVRLYLGGLWLLIRGDARGLRPFDISDKGVLRSFWAVAWCAPALIVGWIFRRMEYLRHFPQREDYSFIFFLKMLVLEAAQWIVPAVALIVLGFILRFMPLVRILIVLRNWFAVPFAYAAYAVLAPVAFLSDQPGALASLAGYGALVLAAILLFATLFLMWCILRTVMGGPVMIRVATLGLVVVAEVIVARELENIMGVTLT
;
A
#
# COMPACT_ATOMS: atom_id res chain seq x y z
N MET A 1 -1.14 20.11 -5.73
CA MET A 1 -0.65 19.23 -4.65
C MET A 1 -1.39 19.56 -3.36
N PRO A 2 -1.85 18.58 -2.55
CA PRO A 2 -2.45 18.82 -1.24
C PRO A 2 -1.43 19.37 -0.23
N SER A 3 -1.85 20.36 0.55
CA SER A 3 -1.04 20.93 1.64
C SER A 3 -0.99 19.98 2.85
N TYR A 4 0.01 20.16 3.72
CA TYR A 4 0.13 19.38 4.96
C TYR A 4 -1.15 19.44 5.82
N HIS A 5 -1.79 20.61 5.90
CA HIS A 5 -3.03 20.78 6.64
C HIS A 5 -4.16 19.90 6.07
N GLU A 6 -4.28 19.82 4.74
CA GLU A 6 -5.27 18.97 4.08
C GLU A 6 -4.97 17.49 4.31
N VAL A 7 -3.71 17.06 4.23
CA VAL A 7 -3.34 15.67 4.53
C VAL A 7 -3.69 15.29 5.97
N ARG A 8 -3.44 16.19 6.93
CA ARG A 8 -3.84 15.97 8.33
C ARG A 8 -5.36 15.81 8.46
N LEU A 9 -6.15 16.59 7.71
CA LEU A 9 -7.61 16.44 7.67
C LEU A 9 -8.03 15.11 7.03
N TYR A 10 -7.36 14.67 5.97
CA TYR A 10 -7.64 13.37 5.34
C TYR A 10 -7.36 12.21 6.29
N LEU A 11 -6.21 12.21 6.97
CA LEU A 11 -5.88 11.18 7.97
C LEU A 11 -6.85 11.19 9.16
N GLY A 12 -7.25 12.39 9.62
CA GLY A 12 -8.31 12.52 10.62
C GLY A 12 -9.67 11.99 10.14
N GLY A 13 -10.01 12.23 8.88
CA GLY A 13 -11.19 11.68 8.22
C GLY A 13 -11.17 10.15 8.17
N LEU A 14 -10.04 9.54 7.77
CA LEU A 14 -9.86 8.09 7.82
C LEU A 14 -10.07 7.53 9.22
N TRP A 15 -9.55 8.20 10.24
CA TRP A 15 -9.70 7.77 11.62
C TRP A 15 -11.15 7.81 12.09
N LEU A 16 -11.92 8.82 11.69
CA LEU A 16 -13.36 8.87 11.95
C LEU A 16 -14.10 7.71 11.25
N LEU A 17 -13.74 7.39 10.01
CA LEU A 17 -14.31 6.25 9.28
C LEU A 17 -13.99 4.93 9.97
N ILE A 18 -12.76 4.74 10.43
CA ILE A 18 -12.35 3.56 11.21
C ILE A 18 -13.21 3.39 12.47
N ARG A 19 -13.58 4.50 13.12
CA ARG A 19 -14.45 4.50 14.31
C ARG A 19 -15.93 4.29 14.03
N GLY A 20 -16.34 4.18 12.77
CA GLY A 20 -17.76 4.05 12.41
C GLY A 20 -18.45 5.36 12.04
N ASP A 21 -17.76 6.50 12.03
CA ASP A 21 -18.37 7.81 11.80
C ASP A 21 -18.26 8.25 10.34
N ALA A 22 -19.39 8.18 9.61
CA ALA A 22 -19.49 8.58 8.22
C ALA A 22 -19.16 10.06 7.96
N ARG A 23 -19.18 10.93 8.99
CA ARG A 23 -18.70 12.32 8.87
C ARG A 23 -17.24 12.41 8.48
N GLY A 24 -16.47 11.32 8.67
CA GLY A 24 -15.11 11.19 8.18
C GLY A 24 -14.96 11.31 6.66
N LEU A 25 -16.04 11.19 5.87
CA LEU A 25 -15.99 11.42 4.42
C LEU A 25 -15.90 12.90 4.04
N ARG A 26 -16.31 13.83 4.90
CA ARG A 26 -16.42 15.27 4.60
C ARG A 26 -15.12 15.92 4.07
N PRO A 27 -13.92 15.57 4.58
CA PRO A 27 -12.69 16.17 4.08
C PRO A 27 -12.33 15.75 2.65
N PHE A 28 -12.85 14.62 2.15
CA PHE A 28 -12.42 14.05 0.88
C PHE A 28 -13.20 14.63 -0.30
N ASP A 29 -12.47 15.06 -1.34
CA ASP A 29 -13.05 15.41 -2.63
C ASP A 29 -13.28 14.13 -3.45
N ILE A 30 -14.56 13.80 -3.71
CA ILE A 30 -15.00 12.59 -4.41
C ILE A 30 -15.27 12.85 -5.91
N SER A 31 -15.09 14.10 -6.36
CA SER A 31 -15.21 14.44 -7.78
C SER A 31 -14.14 13.74 -8.64
N ASP A 32 -14.27 13.77 -9.96
CA ASP A 32 -13.24 13.23 -10.86
C ASP A 32 -11.88 13.92 -10.66
N LYS A 33 -11.90 15.22 -10.35
CA LYS A 33 -10.70 15.97 -9.96
C LYS A 33 -10.15 15.49 -8.62
N GLY A 34 -11.03 15.18 -7.67
CA GLY A 34 -10.67 14.61 -6.37
C GLY A 34 -10.00 13.24 -6.46
N VAL A 35 -10.49 12.36 -7.34
CA VAL A 35 -9.87 11.06 -7.64
C VAL A 35 -8.46 11.26 -8.17
N LEU A 36 -8.26 12.10 -9.18
CA LEU A 36 -6.92 12.40 -9.71
C LEU A 36 -6.02 13.03 -8.63
N ARG A 37 -6.58 13.93 -7.81
CA ARG A 37 -5.86 14.57 -6.71
C ARG A 37 -5.41 13.57 -5.64
N SER A 38 -6.15 12.48 -5.41
CA SER A 38 -5.79 11.46 -4.43
C SER A 38 -4.50 10.70 -4.77
N PHE A 39 -4.10 10.63 -6.05
CA PHE A 39 -2.84 10.02 -6.45
C PHE A 39 -1.61 10.82 -5.99
N TRP A 40 -1.79 12.07 -5.53
CA TRP A 40 -0.72 12.77 -4.81
C TRP A 40 -0.29 12.07 -3.52
N ALA A 41 -1.09 11.12 -3.00
CA ALA A 41 -0.67 10.24 -1.92
C ALA A 41 0.64 9.51 -2.25
N VAL A 42 0.90 9.15 -3.51
CA VAL A 42 2.17 8.54 -3.97
C VAL A 42 3.35 9.47 -3.63
N ALA A 43 3.21 10.76 -3.93
CA ALA A 43 4.26 11.74 -3.66
C ALA A 43 4.50 11.93 -2.15
N TRP A 44 3.45 11.81 -1.34
CA TRP A 44 3.57 11.79 0.13
C TRP A 44 4.24 10.51 0.64
N CYS A 45 4.14 9.40 -0.08
CA CYS A 45 4.88 8.17 0.23
C CYS A 45 6.34 8.21 -0.24
N ALA A 46 6.73 9.14 -1.13
CA ALA A 46 8.05 9.15 -1.76
C ALA A 46 9.23 9.07 -0.77
N PRO A 47 9.25 9.78 0.38
CA PRO A 47 10.33 9.62 1.35
C PRO A 47 10.44 8.20 1.90
N ALA A 48 9.31 7.56 2.20
CA ALA A 48 9.28 6.18 2.67
C ALA A 48 9.71 5.21 1.56
N LEU A 49 9.22 5.41 0.33
CA LEU A 49 9.58 4.60 -0.83
C LEU A 49 11.09 4.62 -1.08
N ILE A 50 11.72 5.79 -1.04
CA ILE A 50 13.18 5.92 -1.22
C ILE A 50 13.94 5.07 -0.19
N VAL A 51 13.55 5.15 1.09
CA VAL A 51 14.15 4.33 2.15
C VAL A 51 13.97 2.84 1.85
N GLY A 52 12.74 2.42 1.53
CA GLY A 52 12.43 1.03 1.21
C GLY A 52 13.23 0.51 0.00
N TRP A 53 13.38 1.33 -1.03
CA TRP A 53 14.13 0.99 -2.24
C TRP A 53 15.63 0.85 -1.97
N ILE A 54 16.20 1.65 -1.07
CA ILE A 54 17.61 1.51 -0.66
C ILE A 54 17.82 0.14 -0.01
N PHE A 55 17.00 -0.22 0.99
CA PHE A 55 17.13 -1.53 1.67
C PHE A 55 16.86 -2.69 0.71
N ARG A 56 15.87 -2.57 -0.18
CA ARG A 56 15.62 -3.60 -1.20
C ARG A 56 16.78 -3.75 -2.18
N ARG A 57 17.46 -2.67 -2.54
CA ARG A 57 18.68 -2.72 -3.37
C ARG A 57 19.82 -3.41 -2.63
N MET A 58 20.02 -3.10 -1.36
CA MET A 58 21.05 -3.77 -0.55
C MET A 58 20.80 -5.28 -0.50
N GLU A 59 19.54 -5.68 -0.32
CA GLU A 59 19.15 -7.10 -0.32
C GLU A 59 19.38 -7.77 -1.68
N TYR A 60 19.02 -7.07 -2.76
CA TYR A 60 19.25 -7.55 -4.13
C TYR A 60 20.73 -7.80 -4.43
N LEU A 61 21.63 -6.90 -4.00
CA LEU A 61 23.06 -7.05 -4.22
C LEU A 61 23.69 -8.18 -3.41
N ARG A 62 23.13 -8.53 -2.24
CA ARG A 62 23.58 -9.70 -1.47
C ARG A 62 23.36 -11.00 -2.23
N HIS A 63 22.23 -11.10 -2.93
CA HIS A 63 21.87 -12.26 -3.74
C HIS A 63 22.53 -12.27 -5.11
N PHE A 64 22.81 -11.10 -5.69
CA PHE A 64 23.41 -10.95 -7.02
C PHE A 64 24.61 -9.98 -7.03
N PRO A 65 25.75 -10.34 -6.40
CA PRO A 65 26.90 -9.44 -6.23
C PRO A 65 27.58 -9.04 -7.55
N GLN A 66 27.39 -9.78 -8.64
CA GLN A 66 27.97 -9.47 -9.96
C GLN A 66 27.18 -8.42 -10.75
N ARG A 67 26.04 -7.90 -10.23
CA ARG A 67 25.15 -6.97 -10.94
C ARG A 67 25.28 -5.49 -10.50
N GLU A 68 26.40 -5.12 -9.86
CA GLU A 68 26.62 -3.75 -9.36
C GLU A 68 26.49 -2.65 -10.44
N ASP A 69 26.80 -2.98 -11.70
CA ASP A 69 26.90 -2.02 -12.81
C ASP A 69 25.55 -1.39 -13.25
N TYR A 70 24.40 -1.99 -12.93
CA TYR A 70 23.09 -1.58 -13.46
C TYR A 70 22.17 -0.89 -12.44
N SER A 71 22.74 -0.06 -11.57
CA SER A 71 21.99 0.62 -10.49
C SER A 71 20.80 1.44 -10.99
N PHE A 72 20.93 2.13 -12.13
CA PHE A 72 19.84 2.91 -12.72
C PHE A 72 18.66 2.02 -13.17
N ILE A 73 18.94 0.88 -13.80
CA ILE A 73 17.92 -0.05 -14.29
C ILE A 73 17.13 -0.64 -13.13
N PHE A 74 17.77 -0.91 -11.99
CA PHE A 74 17.08 -1.37 -10.79
C PHE A 74 16.01 -0.37 -10.31
N PHE A 75 16.36 0.91 -10.18
CA PHE A 75 15.41 1.92 -9.73
C PHE A 75 14.31 2.18 -10.76
N LEU A 76 14.59 2.06 -12.06
CA LEU A 76 13.55 2.12 -13.09
C LEU A 76 12.54 0.97 -12.96
N LYS A 77 13.01 -0.26 -12.70
CA LYS A 77 12.14 -1.40 -12.39
C LYS A 77 11.31 -1.13 -11.15
N MET A 78 11.92 -0.62 -10.07
CA MET A 78 11.18 -0.26 -8.85
C MET A 78 10.09 0.79 -9.12
N LEU A 79 10.37 1.79 -9.96
CA LEU A 79 9.38 2.81 -10.32
C LEU A 79 8.18 2.21 -11.09
N VAL A 80 8.43 1.26 -12.00
CA VAL A 80 7.36 0.53 -12.70
C VAL A 80 6.54 -0.31 -11.72
N LEU A 81 7.20 -0.98 -10.78
CA LEU A 81 6.54 -1.80 -9.75
C LEU A 81 5.62 -0.93 -8.89
N GLU A 82 6.11 0.22 -8.39
CA GLU A 82 5.29 1.15 -7.62
C GLU A 82 4.11 1.64 -8.46
N ALA A 83 4.36 2.12 -9.69
CA ALA A 83 3.28 2.62 -10.55
C ALA A 83 2.15 1.58 -10.73
N ALA A 84 2.51 0.31 -10.91
CA ALA A 84 1.54 -0.77 -10.98
C ALA A 84 0.78 -1.01 -9.65
N GLN A 85 1.46 -0.94 -8.50
CA GLN A 85 0.84 -1.08 -7.17
C GLN A 85 -0.18 0.03 -6.85
N TRP A 86 -0.11 1.18 -7.52
CA TRP A 86 -1.10 2.25 -7.38
C TRP A 86 -2.22 2.16 -8.42
N ILE A 87 -1.90 1.82 -9.67
CA ILE A 87 -2.87 1.79 -10.78
C ILE A 87 -3.75 0.54 -10.73
N VAL A 88 -3.16 -0.64 -10.53
CA VAL A 88 -3.90 -1.90 -10.69
C VAL A 88 -5.01 -2.07 -9.65
N PRO A 89 -4.83 -1.77 -8.35
CA PRO A 89 -5.94 -1.85 -7.39
C PRO A 89 -7.07 -0.86 -7.72
N ALA A 90 -6.76 0.32 -8.27
CA ALA A 90 -7.79 1.27 -8.70
C ALA A 90 -8.58 0.74 -9.90
N VAL A 91 -7.91 0.13 -10.87
CA VAL A 91 -8.57 -0.54 -12.01
C VAL A 91 -9.42 -1.72 -11.52
N ALA A 92 -8.91 -2.53 -10.60
CA ALA A 92 -9.65 -3.64 -10.00
C ALA A 92 -10.92 -3.18 -9.29
N LEU A 93 -10.87 -2.07 -8.55
CA LEU A 93 -12.05 -1.45 -7.92
C LEU A 93 -13.09 -0.98 -8.95
N ILE A 94 -12.65 -0.41 -10.08
CA ILE A 94 -13.55 0.01 -11.17
C ILE A 94 -14.25 -1.20 -11.78
N VAL A 95 -13.48 -2.25 -12.12
CA VAL A 95 -14.02 -3.50 -12.67
C VAL A 95 -15.02 -4.13 -11.70
N LEU A 96 -14.68 -4.20 -10.42
CA LEU A 96 -15.58 -4.78 -9.42
C LEU A 96 -16.84 -3.95 -9.21
N GLY A 97 -16.71 -2.63 -9.18
CA GLY A 97 -17.84 -1.71 -9.06
C GLY A 97 -18.80 -1.82 -10.24
N PHE A 98 -18.28 -2.11 -11.42
CA PHE A 98 -19.10 -2.40 -12.61
C PHE A 98 -19.83 -3.75 -12.47
N ILE A 99 -19.12 -4.82 -12.10
CA ILE A 99 -19.69 -6.18 -11.98
C ILE A 99 -20.75 -6.26 -10.87
N LEU A 100 -20.44 -5.72 -9.68
CA LEU A 100 -21.33 -5.76 -8.51
C LEU A 100 -22.24 -4.54 -8.40
N ARG A 101 -22.26 -3.67 -9.42
CA ARG A 101 -23.18 -2.52 -9.57
C ARG A 101 -23.12 -1.49 -8.42
N PHE A 102 -21.93 -1.21 -7.89
CA PHE A 102 -21.71 -0.16 -6.88
C PHE A 102 -20.84 1.02 -7.39
N MET A 103 -20.82 1.26 -8.70
CA MET A 103 -20.07 2.37 -9.33
C MET A 103 -20.09 3.73 -8.60
N PRO A 104 -21.21 4.19 -7.98
CA PRO A 104 -21.21 5.43 -7.20
C PRO A 104 -20.20 5.46 -6.04
N LEU A 105 -19.87 4.30 -5.46
CA LEU A 105 -18.93 4.19 -4.34
C LEU A 105 -17.47 4.06 -4.80
N VAL A 106 -17.21 3.67 -6.05
CA VAL A 106 -15.83 3.40 -6.54
C VAL A 106 -14.92 4.60 -6.37
N ARG A 107 -15.42 5.82 -6.66
CA ARG A 107 -14.65 7.06 -6.50
C ARG A 107 -14.23 7.27 -5.05
N ILE A 108 -15.16 7.03 -4.12
CA ILE A 108 -14.91 7.13 -2.68
C ILE A 108 -13.83 6.11 -2.28
N LEU A 109 -13.97 4.86 -2.72
CA LEU A 109 -13.06 3.78 -2.37
C LEU A 109 -11.64 4.02 -2.89
N ILE A 110 -11.47 4.53 -4.11
CA ILE A 110 -10.14 4.89 -4.66
C ILE A 110 -9.50 5.98 -3.83
N VAL A 111 -10.23 7.07 -3.54
CA VAL A 111 -9.71 8.20 -2.77
C VAL A 111 -9.31 7.75 -1.37
N LEU A 112 -10.16 6.99 -0.68
CA LEU A 112 -9.88 6.48 0.65
C LEU A 112 -8.69 5.52 0.65
N ARG A 113 -8.63 4.57 -0.29
CA ARG A 113 -7.51 3.62 -0.41
C ARG A 113 -6.19 4.33 -0.62
N ASN A 114 -6.15 5.36 -1.47
CA ASN A 114 -4.92 6.09 -1.76
C ASN A 114 -4.39 6.82 -0.52
N TRP A 115 -5.24 7.53 0.21
CA TRP A 115 -4.83 8.21 1.44
C TRP A 115 -4.56 7.23 2.59
N PHE A 116 -5.28 6.10 2.63
CA PHE A 116 -5.05 5.02 3.58
C PHE A 116 -3.68 4.37 3.38
N ALA A 117 -3.19 4.27 2.14
CA ALA A 117 -1.88 3.71 1.86
C ALA A 117 -0.71 4.51 2.48
N VAL A 118 -0.88 5.81 2.73
CA VAL A 118 0.19 6.69 3.24
C VAL A 118 0.80 6.19 4.58
N PRO A 119 0.04 6.07 5.68
CA PRO A 119 0.60 5.59 6.95
C PRO A 119 1.22 4.19 6.84
N PHE A 120 0.64 3.30 6.02
CA PHE A 120 1.16 1.95 5.83
C PHE A 120 2.42 1.91 4.97
N ALA A 121 2.58 2.81 4.00
CA ALA A 121 3.81 2.93 3.23
C ALA A 121 4.97 3.32 4.16
N TYR A 122 4.76 4.24 5.10
CA TYR A 122 5.76 4.56 6.12
C TYR A 122 6.06 3.36 7.03
N ALA A 123 5.03 2.68 7.53
CA ALA A 123 5.23 1.52 8.39
C ALA A 123 5.96 0.35 7.68
N ALA A 124 5.63 0.10 6.40
CA ALA A 124 6.25 -0.97 5.63
C ALA A 124 7.65 -0.59 5.14
N TYR A 125 7.81 0.54 4.43
CA TYR A 125 9.06 0.87 3.76
C TYR A 125 10.08 1.58 4.65
N ALA A 126 9.63 2.42 5.59
CA ALA A 126 10.54 3.16 6.46
C ALA A 126 10.85 2.45 7.80
N VAL A 127 10.03 1.47 8.21
CA VAL A 127 10.23 0.71 9.46
C VAL A 127 10.50 -0.77 9.20
N LEU A 128 9.56 -1.48 8.57
CA LEU A 128 9.69 -2.92 8.37
C LEU A 128 10.86 -3.29 7.45
N ALA A 129 11.07 -2.59 6.33
CA ALA A 129 12.15 -2.91 5.40
C ALA A 129 13.56 -2.83 6.03
N PRO A 130 13.93 -1.76 6.78
CA PRO A 130 15.17 -1.75 7.55
C PRO A 130 15.28 -2.88 8.58
N VAL A 131 14.20 -3.14 9.34
CA VAL A 131 14.19 -4.19 10.38
C VAL A 131 14.39 -5.57 9.76
N ALA A 132 13.72 -5.85 8.64
CA ALA A 132 13.87 -7.09 7.90
C ALA A 132 15.30 -7.26 7.35
N PHE A 133 15.87 -6.21 6.76
CA PHE A 133 17.24 -6.25 6.27
C PHE A 133 18.27 -6.51 7.38
N LEU A 134 18.13 -5.84 8.54
CA LEU A 134 19.01 -6.05 9.68
C LEU A 134 18.86 -7.44 10.30
N SER A 135 17.65 -8.03 10.23
CA SER A 135 17.38 -9.36 10.75
C SER A 135 17.99 -10.49 9.92
N ASP A 136 18.32 -10.22 8.66
CA ASP A 136 18.90 -11.20 7.74
C ASP A 136 20.44 -11.26 7.82
N GLN A 137 21.04 -10.62 8.82
CA GLN A 137 22.48 -10.69 9.07
C GLN A 137 22.86 -11.96 9.86
N PRO A 138 24.06 -12.53 9.66
CA PRO A 138 24.50 -13.69 10.43
C PRO A 138 24.74 -13.34 11.91
N GLY A 139 24.03 -14.01 12.83
CA GLY A 139 24.26 -13.89 14.28
C GLY A 139 23.03 -14.28 15.15
N ALA A 140 23.25 -14.68 16.40
CA ALA A 140 22.16 -15.08 17.32
C ALA A 140 21.19 -13.94 17.66
N LEU A 141 21.64 -12.67 17.62
CA LEU A 141 20.78 -11.51 17.79
C LEU A 141 19.93 -11.22 16.54
N ALA A 142 20.41 -11.63 15.36
CA ALA A 142 19.71 -11.43 14.10
C ALA A 142 18.56 -12.42 13.92
N SER A 143 18.69 -13.66 14.40
CA SER A 143 17.57 -14.62 14.40
C SER A 143 16.40 -14.16 15.29
N LEU A 144 16.67 -13.57 16.46
CA LEU A 144 15.67 -12.90 17.31
C LEU A 144 15.02 -11.70 16.60
N ALA A 145 15.81 -10.89 15.89
CA ALA A 145 15.29 -9.79 15.08
C ALA A 145 14.42 -10.29 13.92
N GLY A 146 14.71 -11.47 13.36
CA GLY A 146 13.94 -12.09 12.27
C GLY A 146 12.53 -12.47 12.70
N TYR A 147 12.39 -13.09 13.89
CA TYR A 147 11.07 -13.31 14.48
C TYR A 147 10.35 -11.99 14.76
N GLY A 148 11.06 -10.97 15.23
CA GLY A 148 10.51 -9.62 15.42
C GLY A 148 9.98 -9.00 14.12
N ALA A 149 10.73 -9.12 13.02
CA ALA A 149 10.33 -8.64 11.70
C ALA A 149 9.09 -9.36 11.19
N LEU A 150 9.02 -10.69 11.36
CA LEU A 150 7.84 -11.50 11.00
C LEU A 150 6.60 -11.10 11.81
N VAL A 151 6.74 -10.92 13.12
CA VAL A 151 5.64 -10.47 13.99
C VAL A 151 5.18 -9.08 13.58
N LEU A 152 6.11 -8.15 13.30
CA LEU A 152 5.78 -6.82 12.83
C LEU A 152 5.05 -6.85 11.48
N ALA A 153 5.52 -7.65 10.52
CA ALA A 153 4.86 -7.84 9.24
C ALA A 153 3.44 -8.39 9.40
N ALA A 154 3.24 -9.39 10.27
CA ALA A 154 1.93 -9.92 10.58
C ALA A 154 1.01 -8.86 11.20
N ILE A 155 1.50 -8.10 12.19
CA ILE A 155 0.74 -7.00 12.81
C ILE A 155 0.32 -5.97 11.75
N LEU A 156 1.23 -5.58 10.87
CA LEU A 156 0.93 -4.61 9.80
C LEU A 156 -0.11 -5.16 8.82
N LEU A 157 0.00 -6.43 8.43
CA LEU A 157 -1.00 -7.09 7.58
C LEU A 157 -2.38 -7.11 8.25
N PHE A 158 -2.46 -7.62 9.49
CA PHE A 158 -3.72 -7.68 10.24
C PHE A 158 -4.31 -6.29 10.47
N ALA A 159 -3.48 -5.29 10.81
CA ALA A 159 -3.91 -3.92 10.99
C ALA A 159 -4.46 -3.33 9.68
N THR A 160 -3.78 -3.55 8.56
CA THR A 160 -4.23 -3.07 7.23
C THR A 160 -5.60 -3.66 6.90
N LEU A 161 -5.75 -4.98 7.03
CA LEU A 161 -7.01 -5.68 6.73
C LEU A 161 -8.14 -5.25 7.67
N PHE A 162 -7.87 -5.17 8.97
CA PHE A 162 -8.86 -4.80 9.98
C PHE A 162 -9.30 -3.34 9.83
N LEU A 163 -8.38 -2.40 9.64
CA LEU A 163 -8.70 -0.99 9.51
C LEU A 163 -9.41 -0.70 8.18
N MET A 164 -9.00 -1.34 7.09
CA MET A 164 -9.72 -1.26 5.82
C MET A 164 -11.13 -1.86 5.95
N TRP A 165 -11.27 -2.97 6.65
CA TRP A 165 -12.59 -3.55 6.95
C TRP A 165 -13.48 -2.59 7.74
N CYS A 166 -12.95 -1.87 8.73
CA CYS A 166 -13.70 -0.84 9.44
C CYS A 166 -14.17 0.29 8.52
N ILE A 167 -13.29 0.81 7.66
CA ILE A 167 -13.64 1.83 6.66
C ILE A 167 -14.74 1.33 5.72
N LEU A 168 -14.60 0.11 5.19
CA LEU A 168 -15.59 -0.49 4.28
C LEU A 168 -16.94 -0.70 4.98
N ARG A 169 -16.96 -1.08 6.27
CA ARG A 169 -18.21 -1.19 7.04
C ARG A 169 -18.93 0.15 7.20
N THR A 170 -18.20 1.25 7.31
CA THR A 170 -18.76 2.59 7.47
C THR A 170 -19.22 3.20 6.15
N VAL A 171 -18.47 2.96 5.08
CA VAL A 171 -18.71 3.61 3.77
C VAL A 171 -19.65 2.78 2.90
N MET A 172 -19.52 1.45 2.91
CA MET A 172 -20.33 0.57 2.09
C MET A 172 -21.49 0.01 2.91
N GLY A 173 -22.70 0.50 2.61
CA GLY A 173 -23.94 -0.15 3.02
C GLY A 173 -24.14 -1.51 2.33
N GLY A 174 -25.19 -2.23 2.72
CA GLY A 174 -25.59 -3.48 2.06
C GLY A 174 -24.90 -4.75 2.58
N PRO A 175 -24.94 -5.83 1.79
CA PRO A 175 -24.51 -7.17 2.20
C PRO A 175 -23.03 -7.25 2.57
N VAL A 176 -22.73 -8.01 3.62
CA VAL A 176 -21.35 -8.32 4.08
C VAL A 176 -20.50 -8.89 2.94
N MET A 177 -21.09 -9.69 2.06
CA MET A 177 -20.40 -10.35 0.94
C MET A 177 -19.75 -9.36 -0.04
N ILE A 178 -20.40 -8.22 -0.34
CA ILE A 178 -19.83 -7.20 -1.25
C ILE A 178 -18.60 -6.54 -0.61
N ARG A 179 -18.65 -6.27 0.70
CA ARG A 179 -17.51 -5.72 1.45
C ARG A 179 -16.34 -6.70 1.48
N VAL A 180 -16.61 -7.98 1.72
CA VAL A 180 -15.59 -9.04 1.71
C VAL A 180 -14.98 -9.19 0.32
N ALA A 181 -15.80 -9.20 -0.74
CA ALA A 181 -15.32 -9.27 -2.11
C ALA A 181 -14.45 -8.06 -2.47
N THR A 182 -14.83 -6.86 -2.02
CA THR A 182 -14.05 -5.63 -2.24
C THR A 182 -12.71 -5.68 -1.53
N LEU A 183 -12.68 -6.06 -0.25
CA LEU A 183 -11.44 -6.20 0.51
C LEU A 183 -10.54 -7.28 -0.11
N GLY A 184 -11.10 -8.45 -0.39
CA GLY A 184 -10.38 -9.58 -0.95
C GLY A 184 -9.78 -9.25 -2.32
N LEU A 185 -10.53 -8.61 -3.21
CA LEU A 185 -10.02 -8.24 -4.53
C LEU A 185 -8.88 -7.23 -4.44
N VAL A 186 -8.99 -6.20 -3.58
CA VAL A 186 -7.91 -5.20 -3.44
C VAL A 186 -6.62 -5.87 -2.95
N VAL A 187 -6.73 -6.74 -1.95
CA VAL A 187 -5.57 -7.49 -1.41
C VAL A 187 -4.99 -8.42 -2.46
N VAL A 188 -5.83 -9.19 -3.16
CA VAL A 188 -5.38 -10.11 -4.22
C VAL A 188 -4.73 -9.34 -5.36
N ALA A 189 -5.30 -8.21 -5.77
CA ALA A 189 -4.71 -7.36 -6.79
C ALA A 189 -3.32 -6.88 -6.37
N GLU A 190 -3.14 -6.42 -5.12
CA GLU A 190 -1.83 -5.99 -4.61
C GLU A 190 -0.80 -7.13 -4.59
N VAL A 191 -1.19 -8.32 -4.12
CA VAL A 191 -0.30 -9.49 -4.02
C VAL A 191 0.09 -10.03 -5.39
N ILE A 192 -0.88 -10.19 -6.31
CA ILE A 192 -0.62 -10.69 -7.67
C ILE A 192 0.30 -9.72 -8.40
N VAL A 193 0.00 -8.42 -8.35
CA VAL A 193 0.82 -7.38 -8.99
C VAL A 193 2.23 -7.43 -8.46
N ALA A 194 2.41 -7.44 -7.14
CA ALA A 194 3.75 -7.49 -6.54
C ALA A 194 4.52 -8.72 -7.04
N ARG A 195 3.91 -9.91 -6.97
CA ARG A 195 4.58 -11.17 -7.31
C ARG A 195 4.88 -11.31 -8.80
N GLU A 196 3.90 -11.06 -9.66
CA GLU A 196 4.07 -11.24 -11.11
C GLU A 196 5.02 -10.21 -11.70
N LEU A 197 4.96 -8.95 -11.27
CA LEU A 197 5.90 -7.93 -11.76
C LEU A 197 7.31 -8.14 -11.22
N GLU A 198 7.47 -8.58 -9.96
CA GLU A 198 8.79 -8.94 -9.44
C GLU A 198 9.40 -10.10 -10.24
N ASN A 199 8.59 -11.10 -10.62
CA ASN A 199 8.99 -12.22 -11.48
C ASN A 199 9.41 -11.74 -12.87
N ILE A 200 8.53 -10.98 -13.56
CA ILE A 200 8.78 -10.47 -14.92
C ILE A 200 10.02 -9.57 -14.95
N MET A 201 10.24 -8.78 -13.90
CA MET A 201 11.36 -7.85 -13.84
C MET A 201 12.65 -8.48 -13.30
N GLY A 202 12.63 -9.76 -12.89
CA GLY A 202 13.80 -10.46 -12.39
C GLY A 202 14.39 -9.83 -11.12
N VAL A 203 13.51 -9.32 -10.26
CA VAL A 203 13.84 -8.75 -8.94
C VAL A 203 13.35 -9.66 -7.81
N THR A 204 12.72 -10.79 -8.14
CA THR A 204 12.35 -11.81 -7.16
C THR A 204 13.56 -12.38 -6.45
N LEU A 205 13.45 -12.47 -5.13
CA LEU A 205 14.41 -13.08 -4.21
C LEU A 205 14.07 -14.56 -3.91
N THR A 206 13.18 -15.17 -4.71
CA THR A 206 12.78 -16.59 -4.60
C THR A 206 13.52 -17.46 -5.58
#